data_AF-A0AA89ADW3-F1
#
_entry.id   AF-A0AA89ADW3-F1
#
_cell.length_a   1.000
_cell.length_b   1.000
_cell.length_c   1.000
_cell.angle_alpha   90.00
_cell.angle_beta   90.00
_cell.angle_gamma   90.00
#
_symmetry.space_group_name_H-M   'P 1'
#
loop_
_entity.id
_entity.type
_entity.pdbx_description
1 polymer ?
#
loop_
_entity_poly.entity_id
_entity_poly.type
_entity_poly.pdbx_seq_one_letter_code
_entity_poly.pdbx_strand_id
1 'polypeptide(L)'
;MKNFYSVWALPPEDLKPRLKKLMHELRSEFNGPELKPHVTVVRAVSLTERDARDKFKSACEGLRPYMPHLSLLYADLMDEEKKIAQERANALDENVGSLSFQITRLALYRTDTEDKTLNSWEKIAECDLHTNYMPHLSLLYADLTDEEKKIAQERANAVDENIGSLSF
;
A
#
# COMPACT_ATOMS: atom_id res chain seq x y z
N MET A 1 7.46 19.83 24.77
CA MET A 1 6.97 20.55 23.57
C MET A 1 6.45 19.52 22.57
N LYS A 2 5.32 19.78 21.90
CA LYS A 2 4.82 18.91 20.85
C LYS A 2 5.36 19.37 19.50
N ASN A 3 5.76 18.41 18.65
CA ASN A 3 6.19 18.64 17.28
C ASN A 3 5.29 17.84 16.33
N PHE A 4 5.34 18.16 15.04
CA PHE A 4 4.68 17.37 14.02
C PHE A 4 5.60 16.24 13.56
N TYR A 5 5.07 15.01 13.53
CA TYR A 5 5.78 13.81 13.09
C TYR A 5 5.05 13.19 11.90
N SER A 6 5.80 12.69 10.93
CA SER A 6 5.29 11.91 9.80
C SER A 6 6.02 10.58 9.72
N VAL A 7 5.36 9.58 9.15
CA VAL A 7 5.96 8.26 8.89
C VAL A 7 6.09 8.08 7.40
N TRP A 8 7.29 7.72 6.98
CA TRP A 8 7.69 7.61 5.60
C TRP A 8 8.14 6.18 5.31
N ALA A 9 7.52 5.56 4.30
CA ALA A 9 8.08 4.36 3.68
C ALA A 9 9.24 4.80 2.80
N LEU A 10 10.38 4.15 2.99
CA LEU A 10 11.58 4.42 2.21
C LEU A 10 11.66 3.41 1.06
N PRO A 11 12.00 3.85 -0.16
CA PRO A 11 12.24 2.92 -1.24
C PRO A 11 13.45 2.03 -0.95
N PRO A 12 13.51 0.82 -1.54
CA PRO A 12 14.68 -0.06 -1.50
C PRO A 12 16.00 0.68 -1.79
N GLU A 13 17.09 0.26 -1.12
CA GLU A 13 18.39 0.95 -1.18
C GLU A 13 18.96 1.04 -2.59
N ASP A 14 18.73 0.03 -3.41
CA ASP A 14 19.14 -0.05 -4.83
C ASP A 14 18.37 0.93 -5.73
N LEU A 15 17.13 1.29 -5.37
CA LEU A 15 16.33 2.28 -6.10
C LEU A 15 16.64 3.73 -5.70
N LYS A 16 17.18 3.97 -4.48
CA LYS A 16 17.44 5.33 -3.98
C LYS A 16 18.34 6.19 -4.89
N PRO A 17 19.44 5.68 -5.48
CA PRO A 17 20.29 6.49 -6.36
C PRO A 17 19.54 7.00 -7.59
N ARG A 18 18.73 6.14 -8.23
CA ARG A 18 17.91 6.51 -9.40
C ARG A 18 16.91 7.60 -9.04
N LEU A 19 16.18 7.43 -7.92
CA LEU A 19 15.19 8.40 -7.47
C LEU A 19 15.82 9.74 -7.07
N LYS A 20 16.95 9.72 -6.36
CA LYS A 20 17.67 10.95 -6.00
C LYS A 20 18.15 11.73 -7.21
N LYS A 21 18.67 11.05 -8.25
CA LYS A 21 19.12 11.69 -9.48
C LYS A 21 17.96 12.42 -10.15
N LEU A 22 16.83 11.73 -10.35
CA LEU A 22 15.62 12.32 -10.92
C LEU A 22 15.12 13.53 -10.12
N MET A 23 15.03 13.39 -8.79
CA MET A 23 14.64 14.49 -7.89
C MET A 23 15.56 15.69 -8.04
N HIS A 24 16.88 15.46 -8.16
CA HIS A 24 17.87 16.50 -8.33
C HIS A 24 17.74 17.26 -9.65
N GLU A 25 17.56 16.55 -10.76
CA GLU A 25 17.38 17.16 -12.08
C GLU A 25 16.14 18.06 -12.10
N LEU A 26 14.99 17.54 -11.63
CA LEU A 26 13.74 18.30 -11.56
C LEU A 26 13.86 19.56 -10.69
N ARG A 27 14.43 19.45 -9.47
CA ARG A 27 14.54 20.63 -8.60
C ARG A 27 15.51 21.68 -9.15
N SER A 28 16.50 21.27 -9.94
CA SER A 28 17.49 22.17 -10.54
C SER A 28 16.88 22.96 -11.70
N GLU A 29 15.95 22.36 -12.45
CA GLU A 29 15.21 23.01 -13.53
C GLU A 29 14.10 23.93 -13.01
N PHE A 30 13.36 23.50 -11.99
CA PHE A 30 12.13 24.18 -11.52
C PHE A 30 12.27 24.92 -10.20
N ASN A 31 13.49 25.10 -9.70
CA ASN A 31 13.79 25.77 -8.42
C ASN A 31 12.99 25.19 -7.22
N GLY A 32 13.29 23.95 -6.84
CA GLY A 32 12.66 23.26 -5.70
C GLY A 32 13.60 22.96 -4.52
N PRO A 33 13.06 22.71 -3.31
CA PRO A 33 13.84 22.23 -2.18
C PRO A 33 14.34 20.81 -2.42
N GLU A 34 15.44 20.44 -1.77
CA GLU A 34 15.90 19.05 -1.78
C GLU A 34 15.04 18.20 -0.84
N LEU A 35 14.58 17.07 -1.35
CA LEU A 35 13.78 16.10 -0.62
C LEU A 35 14.45 14.72 -0.73
N LYS A 36 14.26 13.87 0.28
CA LYS A 36 14.69 12.47 0.22
C LYS A 36 13.59 11.64 -0.45
N PRO A 37 13.91 10.61 -1.25
CA PRO A 37 12.89 9.71 -1.78
C PRO A 37 12.12 9.04 -0.64
N HIS A 38 10.80 9.25 -0.59
CA HIS A 38 9.92 8.62 0.38
C HIS A 38 8.47 8.59 -0.10
N VAL A 39 7.68 7.70 0.50
CA VAL A 39 6.21 7.70 0.42
C VAL A 39 5.66 8.01 1.80
N THR A 40 4.83 9.05 1.93
CA THR A 40 4.22 9.37 3.22
C THR A 40 3.12 8.36 3.55
N VAL A 41 3.33 7.57 4.59
CA VAL A 41 2.36 6.58 5.12
C VAL A 41 1.45 7.23 6.15
N VAL A 42 2.02 8.07 7.02
CA VAL A 42 1.27 8.83 8.01
C VAL A 42 1.63 10.30 7.85
N ARG A 43 0.62 11.13 7.55
CA ARG A 43 0.75 12.58 7.46
C ARG A 43 1.14 13.19 8.82
N ALA A 44 1.68 14.39 8.81
CA ALA A 44 2.07 15.14 10.00
C ALA A 44 1.02 15.10 11.14
N VAL A 45 1.39 14.48 12.27
CA VAL A 45 0.58 14.44 13.52
C VAL A 45 1.33 15.15 14.64
N SER A 46 0.64 15.99 15.42
CA SER A 46 1.22 16.68 16.58
C SER A 46 1.34 15.75 17.78
N LEU A 47 2.57 15.42 18.18
CA LEU A 47 2.89 14.51 19.31
C LEU A 47 4.07 15.05 20.12
N THR A 48 4.33 14.50 21.31
CA THR A 48 5.66 14.64 21.92
C THR A 48 6.63 13.67 21.25
N GLU A 49 7.95 13.93 21.33
CA GLU A 49 8.94 13.02 20.73
C GLU A 49 8.86 11.61 21.31
N ARG A 50 8.65 11.51 22.63
CA ARG A 50 8.46 10.24 23.32
C ARG A 50 7.26 9.48 22.76
N ASP A 51 6.09 10.12 22.70
CA ASP A 51 4.87 9.48 22.19
C ASP A 51 5.03 9.07 20.72
N ALA A 52 5.72 9.86 19.91
CA ALA A 52 5.98 9.53 18.51
C ALA A 52 6.84 8.27 18.37
N ARG A 53 7.91 8.15 19.18
CA ARG A 53 8.78 6.97 19.19
C ARG A 53 8.05 5.72 19.70
N ASP A 54 7.28 5.85 20.78
CA ASP A 54 6.56 4.73 21.39
C ASP A 54 5.46 4.21 20.44
N LYS A 55 4.69 5.12 19.82
CA LYS A 55 3.68 4.74 18.81
C LYS A 55 4.30 4.15 17.56
N PHE A 56 5.43 4.67 17.09
CA PHE A 56 6.14 4.12 15.93
C PHE A 56 6.65 2.69 16.23
N LYS A 57 7.28 2.47 17.39
CA LYS A 57 7.72 1.13 17.80
C LYS A 57 6.56 0.15 17.93
N SER A 58 5.48 0.57 18.59
CA SER A 58 4.27 -0.26 18.71
C SER A 58 3.67 -0.61 17.35
N ALA A 59 3.66 0.34 16.39
CA ALA A 59 3.25 0.05 15.02
C ALA A 59 4.19 -0.97 14.34
N CYS A 60 5.51 -0.83 14.50
CA CYS A 60 6.49 -1.76 13.97
C CYS A 60 6.40 -3.17 14.58
N GLU A 61 6.11 -3.28 15.87
CA GLU A 61 5.97 -4.55 16.59
C GLU A 61 4.63 -5.24 16.26
N GLY A 62 3.59 -4.46 15.96
CA GLY A 62 2.30 -4.95 15.50
C GLY A 62 2.25 -5.36 14.02
N LEU A 63 3.26 -4.99 13.22
CA LEU A 63 3.40 -5.42 11.83
C LEU A 63 3.79 -6.90 11.78
N ARG A 64 2.80 -7.78 11.90
CA ARG A 64 2.94 -9.16 11.41
C ARG A 64 3.18 -9.11 9.91
N PRO A 65 4.06 -9.95 9.34
CA PRO A 65 4.16 -10.10 7.90
C PRO A 65 2.75 -10.28 7.34
N TYR A 66 2.34 -9.34 6.47
CA TYR A 66 1.06 -9.46 5.80
C TYR A 66 1.14 -10.71 4.91
N MET A 67 0.38 -11.73 5.26
CA MET A 67 0.24 -12.95 4.46
C MET A 67 -1.09 -12.84 3.71
N PRO A 68 -1.13 -12.31 2.48
CA PRO A 68 -2.35 -12.26 1.71
C PRO A 68 -2.84 -13.69 1.49
N HIS A 69 -4.08 -13.95 1.90
CA HIS A 69 -4.73 -15.25 1.72
C HIS A 69 -6.21 -15.03 1.44
N LEU A 70 -6.78 -15.97 0.69
CA LEU A 70 -8.22 -16.12 0.51
C LEU A 70 -8.66 -17.33 1.33
N SER A 71 -9.41 -17.10 2.40
CA SER A 71 -9.94 -18.19 3.22
C SER A 71 -10.92 -19.04 2.41
N LEU A 72 -10.68 -20.34 2.31
CA LEU A 72 -11.58 -21.29 1.64
C LEU A 72 -12.57 -21.95 2.62
N LEU A 73 -12.20 -22.05 3.91
CA LEU A 73 -13.00 -22.72 4.93
C LEU A 73 -12.73 -22.11 6.32
N TYR A 74 -13.80 -21.84 7.08
CA TYR A 74 -13.76 -21.57 8.52
C TYR A 74 -14.34 -22.79 9.25
N ALA A 75 -13.48 -23.56 9.92
CA ALA A 75 -13.88 -24.72 10.70
C ALA A 75 -12.86 -25.01 11.80
N ASP A 76 -13.35 -25.45 12.96
CA ASP A 76 -12.51 -25.94 14.06
C ASP A 76 -12.11 -27.39 13.77
N LEU A 77 -11.02 -27.57 13.00
CA LEU A 77 -10.51 -28.87 12.57
C LEU A 77 -9.26 -29.27 13.35
N MET A 78 -9.12 -30.57 13.61
CA MET A 78 -7.85 -31.17 14.04
C MET A 78 -6.84 -31.18 12.88
N ASP A 79 -5.55 -31.31 13.17
CA ASP A 79 -4.50 -31.23 12.13
C ASP A 79 -4.62 -32.33 11.06
N GLU A 80 -5.04 -33.53 11.44
CA GLU A 80 -5.34 -34.63 10.49
C GLU A 80 -6.47 -34.21 9.52
N GLU A 81 -7.53 -33.60 10.04
CA GLU A 81 -8.70 -33.17 9.26
C GLU A 81 -8.36 -31.98 8.35
N LYS A 82 -7.46 -31.09 8.77
CA LYS A 82 -6.95 -29.99 7.92
C LYS A 82 -6.25 -30.53 6.68
N LYS A 83 -5.41 -31.57 6.83
CA LYS A 83 -4.72 -32.19 5.69
C LYS A 83 -5.71 -32.82 4.71
N ILE A 84 -6.71 -33.53 5.23
CA ILE A 84 -7.79 -34.11 4.41
C ILE A 84 -8.56 -33.02 3.66
N ALA A 85 -8.89 -31.91 4.34
CA ALA A 85 -9.59 -30.78 3.72
C ALA A 85 -8.76 -30.15 2.59
N GLN A 86 -7.44 -30.00 2.80
CA GLN A 86 -6.53 -29.48 1.78
C GLN A 86 -6.40 -30.41 0.57
N GLU A 87 -6.20 -31.72 0.80
CA GLU A 87 -6.15 -32.73 -0.27
C GLU A 87 -7.46 -32.75 -1.06
N ARG A 88 -8.61 -32.60 -0.36
CA ARG A 88 -9.92 -32.53 -1.01
C ARG A 88 -10.08 -31.26 -1.85
N ALA A 89 -9.62 -30.10 -1.39
CA ALA A 89 -9.66 -28.86 -2.16
C ALA A 89 -8.88 -29.00 -3.47
N ASN A 90 -7.66 -29.56 -3.41
CA ASN A 90 -6.84 -29.80 -4.60
C ASN A 90 -7.46 -30.84 -5.56
N ALA A 91 -8.18 -31.83 -5.04
CA ALA A 91 -8.88 -32.82 -5.86
C ALA A 91 -10.14 -32.26 -6.54
N LEU A 92 -10.75 -31.21 -5.97
CA LEU A 92 -11.89 -30.52 -6.56
C LEU A 92 -11.47 -29.51 -7.62
N ASP A 93 -10.32 -28.85 -7.41
CA ASP A 93 -9.71 -27.95 -8.37
C ASP A 93 -8.18 -28.03 -8.24
N GLU A 94 -7.56 -28.72 -9.20
CA GLU A 94 -6.11 -28.93 -9.24
C GLU A 94 -5.33 -27.62 -9.49
N ASN A 95 -5.99 -26.58 -10.01
CA ASN A 95 -5.39 -25.30 -10.34
C ASN A 95 -5.61 -24.24 -9.27
N VAL A 96 -6.35 -24.54 -8.19
CA VAL A 96 -6.69 -23.55 -7.14
C VAL A 96 -5.44 -22.88 -6.55
N GLY A 97 -4.33 -23.62 -6.43
CA GLY A 97 -3.07 -23.12 -5.89
C GLY A 97 -2.25 -22.24 -6.85
N SER A 98 -2.59 -22.21 -8.14
CA SER A 98 -1.90 -21.42 -9.17
C SER A 98 -2.78 -20.30 -9.75
N LEU A 99 -3.98 -20.09 -9.19
CA LEU A 99 -4.89 -19.04 -9.62
C LEU A 99 -4.25 -17.66 -9.47
N SER A 100 -4.35 -16.88 -10.54
CA SER A 100 -4.01 -15.46 -10.57
C SER A 100 -5.22 -14.68 -11.05
N PHE A 101 -5.57 -13.61 -10.31
CA PHE A 101 -6.71 -12.78 -10.61
C PHE A 101 -6.47 -11.36 -10.12
N GLN A 102 -7.15 -10.40 -10.77
CA GLN A 102 -7.09 -8.99 -10.40
C GLN A 102 -8.20 -8.65 -9.40
N ILE A 103 -7.85 -7.93 -8.34
CA ILE A 103 -8.84 -7.30 -7.44
C ILE A 103 -9.26 -5.97 -8.05
N THR A 104 -10.55 -5.81 -8.37
CA THR A 104 -11.10 -4.60 -9.00
C THR A 104 -12.06 -3.84 -8.10
N ARG A 105 -12.37 -4.36 -6.91
CA ARG A 105 -13.37 -3.79 -6.00
C ARG A 105 -12.96 -4.00 -4.55
N LEU A 106 -13.31 -3.04 -3.70
CA LEU A 106 -13.21 -3.16 -2.26
C LEU A 106 -14.61 -3.05 -1.65
N ALA A 107 -14.84 -3.79 -0.58
CA ALA A 107 -16.08 -3.73 0.18
C ALA A 107 -15.78 -3.50 1.66
N LEU A 108 -16.50 -2.57 2.26
CA LEU A 108 -16.49 -2.32 3.68
C LEU A 108 -17.53 -3.22 4.35
N TYR A 109 -17.09 -4.05 5.28
CA TYR A 109 -17.96 -4.89 6.09
C TYR A 109 -17.95 -4.43 7.55
N ARG A 110 -19.11 -4.52 8.19
CA ARG A 110 -19.24 -4.58 9.65
C ARG A 110 -19.15 -6.06 10.02
N THR A 111 -18.19 -6.43 10.85
CA THR A 111 -17.91 -7.82 11.23
C THR A 111 -17.80 -7.94 12.74
N ASP A 112 -18.49 -8.90 13.33
CA ASP A 112 -18.23 -9.36 14.70
C ASP A 112 -17.30 -10.57 14.64
N THR A 113 -16.05 -10.41 15.09
CA THR A 113 -15.04 -11.47 15.01
C THR A 113 -15.30 -12.64 15.95
N GLU A 114 -16.17 -12.46 16.95
CA GLU A 114 -16.59 -13.53 17.85
C GLU A 114 -17.75 -14.35 17.26
N ASP A 115 -18.48 -13.81 16.28
CA ASP A 115 -19.56 -14.50 15.60
C ASP A 115 -19.04 -15.52 14.58
N LYS A 116 -18.83 -16.75 15.04
CA LYS A 116 -18.47 -17.89 14.19
C LYS A 116 -19.55 -18.30 13.18
N THR A 117 -20.80 -17.81 13.31
CA THR A 117 -21.89 -18.12 12.37
C THR A 117 -21.90 -17.23 11.14
N LEU A 118 -21.16 -16.11 11.19
CA LEU A 118 -21.10 -15.07 10.15
C LEU A 118 -22.43 -14.33 9.90
N ASN A 119 -23.48 -14.58 10.69
CA ASN A 119 -24.81 -13.98 10.48
C ASN A 119 -24.85 -12.48 10.80
N SER A 120 -23.98 -12.01 11.70
CA SER A 120 -23.86 -10.60 12.06
C SER A 120 -23.01 -9.80 11.07
N TRP A 121 -22.35 -10.46 10.11
CA TRP A 121 -21.45 -9.83 9.17
C TRP A 121 -22.26 -9.18 8.04
N GLU A 122 -22.10 -7.88 7.88
CA GLU A 122 -22.91 -7.10 6.94
C GLU A 122 -22.02 -6.24 6.06
N LYS A 123 -22.26 -6.28 4.75
CA LYS A 123 -21.63 -5.35 3.80
C LYS A 123 -22.28 -3.98 3.94
N ILE A 124 -21.49 -2.99 4.33
CA ILE A 124 -21.94 -1.61 4.56
C ILE A 124 -21.81 -0.78 3.28
N ALA A 125 -20.73 -0.97 2.54
CA ALA A 125 -20.47 -0.25 1.30
C ALA A 125 -19.58 -1.07 0.36
N GLU A 126 -19.58 -0.72 -0.92
CA GLU A 126 -18.62 -1.21 -1.90
C GLU A 126 -18.18 -0.07 -2.82
N CYS A 127 -16.95 -0.16 -3.33
CA CYS A 127 -16.45 0.75 -4.34
C CYS A 127 -15.60 0.01 -5.36
N ASP A 128 -15.61 0.53 -6.58
CA ASP A 128 -14.71 0.08 -7.63
C ASP A 128 -13.32 0.69 -7.42
N LEU A 129 -12.31 -0.15 -7.55
CA LEU A 129 -10.94 0.30 -7.72
C LEU A 129 -10.79 0.77 -9.16
N HIS A 130 -10.98 2.06 -9.38
CA HIS A 130 -10.59 2.66 -10.65
C HIS A 130 -9.07 2.53 -10.80
N THR A 131 -8.63 1.93 -11.90
CA THR A 131 -7.21 1.74 -12.26
C THR A 131 -6.44 3.05 -12.50
N ASN A 132 -7.05 4.21 -12.23
CA ASN A 132 -6.39 5.51 -12.31
C ASN A 132 -5.65 5.89 -11.02
N TYR A 133 -5.66 5.04 -9.98
CA TYR A 133 -4.74 5.23 -8.87
C TYR A 133 -3.34 4.73 -9.25
N MET A 134 -2.60 5.57 -9.98
CA MET A 134 -1.13 5.51 -9.97
C MET A 134 -0.67 6.07 -8.63
N PRO A 135 -0.07 5.26 -7.72
CA PRO A 135 0.80 5.81 -6.69
C PRO A 135 2.01 6.43 -7.41
N HIS A 136 1.85 7.65 -7.89
CA HIS A 136 2.94 8.41 -8.48
C HIS A 136 3.80 8.94 -7.33
N LEU A 137 5.10 8.82 -7.50
CA LEU A 137 6.07 9.52 -6.67
C LEU A 137 5.78 11.02 -6.84
N SER A 138 5.10 11.66 -5.88
CA SER A 138 4.94 13.12 -5.90
C SER A 138 6.31 13.76 -5.67
N LEU A 139 7.02 14.03 -6.76
CA LEU A 139 8.30 14.74 -6.79
C LEU A 139 8.13 16.24 -6.51
N LEU A 140 6.89 16.74 -6.58
CA LEU A 140 6.52 18.13 -6.36
C LEU A 140 5.44 18.24 -5.27
N TYR A 141 5.81 18.86 -4.15
CA TYR A 141 4.87 19.43 -3.19
C TYR A 141 4.70 20.92 -3.52
N ALA A 142 3.79 21.21 -4.45
CA ALA A 142 3.32 22.57 -4.72
C ALA A 142 1.79 22.53 -4.87
N ASP A 143 1.10 23.62 -4.51
CA ASP A 143 -0.33 23.81 -4.81
C ASP A 143 -0.47 24.03 -6.33
N LEU A 144 -0.37 22.93 -7.07
CA LEU A 144 -0.52 22.91 -8.51
C LEU A 144 -1.97 22.62 -8.88
N THR A 145 -2.47 23.37 -9.86
CA THR A 145 -3.71 23.06 -10.57
C THR A 145 -3.57 21.73 -11.33
N ASP A 146 -4.69 21.13 -11.71
CA ASP A 146 -4.67 19.83 -12.40
C ASP A 146 -3.99 19.89 -13.78
N GLU A 147 -4.00 21.06 -14.44
CA GLU A 147 -3.27 21.29 -15.69
C GLU A 147 -1.74 21.29 -15.47
N GLU A 148 -1.28 21.93 -14.39
CA GLU A 148 0.14 21.97 -14.04
C GLU A 148 0.68 20.58 -13.65
N LYS A 149 -0.14 19.76 -12.98
CA LYS A 149 0.20 18.35 -12.69
C LYS A 149 0.38 17.54 -13.97
N LYS A 150 -0.51 17.74 -14.95
CA LYS A 150 -0.46 17.03 -16.24
C LYS A 150 0.82 17.40 -17.01
N ILE A 151 1.15 18.69 -17.08
CA ILE A 151 2.39 19.17 -17.71
C ILE A 151 3.63 18.60 -17.02
N ALA A 152 3.64 18.59 -15.67
CA ALA A 152 4.76 18.02 -14.92
C ALA A 152 4.94 16.52 -15.18
N GLN A 153 3.84 15.77 -15.29
CA GLN A 153 3.86 14.34 -15.59
C GLN A 153 4.36 14.05 -17.01
N GLU A 154 3.89 14.79 -18.01
CA GLU A 154 4.33 14.66 -19.41
C GLU A 154 5.83 14.93 -19.56
N ARG A 155 6.35 15.94 -18.83
CA ARG A 155 7.78 16.26 -18.82
C ARG A 155 8.61 15.21 -18.09
N ALA A 156 8.15 14.69 -16.95
CA ALA A 156 8.83 13.62 -16.24
C ALA A 156 8.97 12.35 -17.11
N ASN A 157 7.94 12.02 -17.89
CA ASN A 157 7.96 10.90 -18.83
C ASN A 157 8.92 11.13 -20.01
N ALA A 158 9.20 12.37 -20.38
CA ALA A 158 10.15 12.71 -21.45
C ALA A 158 11.63 12.64 -21.01
N VAL A 159 11.90 12.67 -19.70
CA VAL A 159 13.27 12.58 -19.14
C VAL A 159 13.74 11.12 -19.03
N ASP A 160 12.83 10.17 -18.79
CA ASP A 160 13.09 8.74 -18.85
C ASP A 160 11.76 8.02 -19.15
N GLU A 161 11.64 7.46 -20.36
CA GLU A 161 10.44 6.73 -20.83
C GLU A 161 10.07 5.55 -19.92
N ASN A 162 11.01 5.06 -19.08
CA ASN A 162 10.77 3.99 -18.12
C ASN A 162 10.27 4.45 -16.74
N ILE A 163 10.05 5.74 -16.49
CA ILE A 163 9.44 6.20 -15.23
C ILE A 163 7.93 5.95 -15.25
N GLY A 164 7.29 6.11 -16.41
CA GLY A 164 5.87 5.80 -16.59
C GLY A 164 5.56 4.29 -16.63
N SER A 165 6.56 3.44 -16.85
CA SER A 165 6.41 1.97 -16.96
C SER A 165 6.77 1.19 -15.69
N LEU A 166 7.19 1.87 -14.61
CA LEU A 166 7.33 1.24 -13.29
C LEU A 166 5.95 1.07 -12.66
N SER A 167 5.18 0.11 -13.19
CA SER A 167 4.08 -0.53 -12.49
C SER A 167 4.65 -1.32 -11.31
N PHE A 168 4.37 -0.89 -10.09
CA PHE A 168 4.41 -1.75 -8.90
C PHE A 168 3.02 -2.33 -8.67
#